data_AF-A0AAW5GHJ5-F1
#
_entry.id   AF-A0AAW5GHJ5-F1
#
_cell.length_a   1.000
_cell.length_b   1.000
_cell.length_c   1.000
_cell.angle_alpha   90.00
_cell.angle_beta   90.00
_cell.angle_gamma   90.00
#
_symmetry.space_group_name_H-M   'P 1'
#
loop_
_entity.id
_entity.type
_entity.pdbx_description
1 polymer ?
#
loop_
_entity_poly.entity_id
_entity_poly.type
_entity_poly.pdbx_seq_one_letter_code
_entity_poly.pdbx_strand_id
1 'polypeptide(L)'
;MLMSKAEYARHCGVSRQTVYDWVKKGELILSGAKIDVTATEQKRAGGNHTNNSPWPHRTMEMTWKQANDWVSQHDGEKPDEDNHVDRLARLEAAAEELGYDVDGSKYDEQESVIALYMGGSVRHEFYDKGCVDAAITFLRTELLYVAFHVDDEADWSPQGLSALCLRQGTKI
;
A
#
# COMPACT_ATOMS: atom_id res chain seq x y z
N MET A 1 -14.72 16.89 23.84
CA MET A 1 -15.78 16.66 24.85
C MET A 1 -15.28 15.66 25.88
N LEU A 2 -15.42 15.93 27.19
CA LEU A 2 -14.89 15.03 28.24
C LEU A 2 -16.00 14.23 28.93
N MET A 3 -15.86 12.91 28.99
CA MET A 3 -16.80 12.01 29.65
C MET A 3 -16.12 11.14 30.71
N SER A 4 -16.82 10.81 31.78
CA SER A 4 -16.41 9.69 32.64
C SER A 4 -16.55 8.36 31.89
N LYS A 5 -15.85 7.32 32.35
CA LYS A 5 -15.94 5.97 31.76
C LYS A 5 -17.37 5.41 31.76
N ALA A 6 -18.15 5.74 32.79
CA ALA A 6 -19.54 5.30 32.91
C ALA A 6 -20.52 6.08 32.01
N GLU A 7 -20.23 7.35 31.74
CA GLU A 7 -20.99 8.15 30.77
C GLU A 7 -20.65 7.73 29.35
N TYR A 8 -19.36 7.51 29.06
CA TYR A 8 -18.91 7.02 27.77
C TYR A 8 -19.47 5.63 27.44
N ALA A 9 -19.53 4.73 28.42
CA ALA A 9 -20.18 3.42 28.26
C ALA A 9 -21.65 3.56 27.84
N ARG A 10 -22.40 4.48 28.46
CA ARG A 10 -23.80 4.77 28.10
C ARG A 10 -23.91 5.40 26.71
N HIS A 11 -23.03 6.35 26.40
CA HIS A 11 -22.98 7.01 25.10
C HIS A 11 -22.77 6.01 23.96
N CYS A 12 -21.90 5.02 24.16
CA CYS A 12 -21.61 3.99 23.17
C CYS A 12 -22.53 2.75 23.26
N GLY A 13 -23.46 2.70 24.21
CA GLY A 13 -24.35 1.53 24.40
C GLY A 13 -23.63 0.25 24.83
N VAL A 14 -22.48 0.35 25.51
CA VAL A 14 -21.65 -0.80 25.92
C VAL A 14 -21.52 -0.91 27.44
N SER A 15 -20.99 -2.04 27.91
CA SER A 15 -20.71 -2.24 29.33
C SER A 15 -19.54 -1.36 29.81
N ARG A 16 -19.49 -1.06 31.12
CA ARG A 16 -18.35 -0.36 31.71
C ARG A 16 -17.05 -1.15 31.57
N GLN A 17 -17.11 -2.48 31.67
CA GLN A 17 -15.95 -3.35 31.56
C GLN A 17 -15.30 -3.22 30.18
N THR A 18 -16.11 -3.19 29.12
CA THR A 18 -15.66 -2.95 27.74
C THR A 18 -14.86 -1.65 27.63
N VAL A 19 -15.33 -0.58 28.28
CA VAL A 19 -14.62 0.72 28.29
C VAL A 19 -13.30 0.62 29.06
N TYR A 20 -13.24 -0.09 30.19
CA TYR A 20 -11.97 -0.32 30.91
C TYR A 20 -10.97 -1.10 30.07
N ASP A 21 -11.44 -2.10 29.32
CA ASP A 21 -10.59 -2.89 28.43
C ASP A 21 -10.04 -2.03 27.29
N TRP A 22 -10.86 -1.17 26.68
CA TRP A 22 -10.41 -0.20 25.67
C TRP A 22 -9.38 0.80 26.21
N VAL A 23 -9.56 1.27 27.46
CA VAL A 23 -8.53 2.08 28.13
C VAL A 23 -7.23 1.30 28.29
N LYS A 24 -7.30 0.05 28.75
CA LYS A 24 -6.11 -0.81 28.95
C LYS A 24 -5.37 -1.06 27.63
N LYS A 25 -6.09 -1.18 26.53
CA LYS A 25 -5.55 -1.36 25.17
C LYS A 25 -5.06 -0.04 24.54
N GLY A 26 -5.26 1.11 25.17
CA GLY A 26 -4.86 2.41 24.63
C GLY A 26 -5.75 2.91 23.49
N GLU A 27 -6.93 2.33 23.30
CA GLU A 27 -7.88 2.68 22.23
C GLU A 27 -8.65 3.99 22.52
N LEU A 28 -8.65 4.45 23.78
CA LEU A 28 -9.32 5.68 24.20
C LEU A 28 -8.29 6.71 24.67
N ILE A 29 -8.45 7.96 24.25
CA ILE A 29 -7.62 9.08 24.71
C ILE A 29 -8.16 9.58 26.04
N LEU A 30 -7.29 9.65 27.05
CA LEU A 30 -7.64 10.16 28.38
C LEU A 30 -7.08 11.57 28.57
N SER A 31 -7.91 12.45 29.12
CA SER A 31 -7.52 13.74 29.69
C SER A 31 -7.72 13.64 31.21
N GLY A 32 -6.62 13.36 31.92
CA GLY A 32 -6.65 13.00 33.34
C GLY A 32 -7.47 11.72 33.58
N ALA A 33 -8.51 11.81 34.43
CA ALA A 33 -9.37 10.67 34.74
C ALA A 33 -10.53 10.44 33.75
N LYS A 34 -10.76 11.39 32.83
CA LYS A 34 -11.89 11.40 31.89
C LYS A 34 -11.43 11.03 30.48
N ILE A 35 -12.34 10.47 29.69
CA ILE A 35 -12.12 10.17 28.27
C ILE A 35 -12.36 11.45 27.50
N ASP A 36 -11.38 11.81 26.67
CA ASP A 36 -11.57 12.83 25.64
C ASP A 36 -12.21 12.18 24.42
N VAL A 37 -13.52 12.37 24.31
CA VAL A 37 -14.35 11.78 23.26
C VAL A 37 -13.95 12.32 21.89
N THR A 38 -13.64 13.60 21.80
CA THR A 38 -13.29 14.23 20.52
C THR A 38 -11.92 13.76 20.06
N ALA A 39 -10.93 13.72 20.95
CA ALA A 39 -9.61 13.16 20.60
C ALA A 39 -9.67 11.65 20.32
N THR A 40 -10.54 10.91 20.99
CA THR A 40 -10.78 9.49 20.73
C THR A 40 -11.46 9.27 19.38
N GLU A 41 -12.48 10.04 19.04
CA GLU A 41 -13.17 9.99 17.75
C GLU A 41 -12.27 10.46 16.62
N GLN A 42 -11.46 11.49 16.84
CA GLN A 42 -10.44 11.94 15.89
C GLN A 42 -9.35 10.89 15.71
N LYS A 43 -8.91 10.22 16.79
CA LYS A 43 -8.00 9.06 16.71
C LYS A 43 -8.64 7.90 15.96
N ARG A 44 -9.92 7.61 16.18
CA ARG A 44 -10.64 6.53 15.48
C ARG A 44 -10.93 6.88 14.01
N ALA A 45 -11.16 8.15 13.72
CA ALA A 45 -11.38 8.67 12.38
C ALA A 45 -10.09 8.74 11.56
N GLY A 46 -8.94 8.97 12.19
CA GLY A 46 -7.62 8.95 11.57
C GLY A 46 -6.74 7.78 12.01
N GLY A 47 -7.33 6.68 12.47
CA GLY A 47 -6.56 5.62 13.15
C GLY A 47 -7.44 4.51 13.68
N ASN A 48 -7.90 3.64 12.78
CA ASN A 48 -8.19 2.24 13.09
C ASN A 48 -8.34 1.38 11.82
N HIS A 49 -7.29 1.32 11.00
CA HIS A 49 -6.95 0.05 10.34
C HIS A 49 -6.27 -0.87 11.36
N THR A 50 -7.03 -1.32 12.37
CA THR A 50 -6.55 -2.40 13.24
C THR A 50 -6.54 -3.69 12.41
N ASN A 51 -5.36 -4.04 11.89
CA ASN A 51 -4.83 -5.40 11.71
C ASN A 51 -5.73 -6.48 11.08
N ASN A 52 -6.67 -6.07 10.22
CA ASN A 52 -7.41 -6.96 9.32
C ASN A 52 -7.34 -6.45 7.87
N SER A 53 -6.35 -5.62 7.53
CA SER A 53 -6.05 -5.37 6.12
C SER A 53 -5.71 -6.71 5.47
N PRO A 54 -6.31 -7.07 4.33
CA PRO A 54 -5.86 -8.21 3.53
C PRO A 54 -4.36 -8.11 3.19
N TRP A 55 -3.78 -6.90 3.27
CA TRP A 55 -2.42 -6.56 2.92
C TRP A 55 -1.68 -5.91 4.10
N PRO A 56 -1.29 -6.69 5.13
CA PRO A 56 -0.66 -6.14 6.35
C PRO A 56 0.70 -5.48 6.11
N HIS A 57 1.30 -5.72 4.95
CA HIS A 57 2.55 -5.09 4.52
C HIS A 57 2.36 -3.67 3.96
N ARG A 58 1.12 -3.23 3.72
CA ARG A 58 0.77 -1.87 3.31
C ARG A 58 0.55 -1.00 4.54
N THR A 59 1.53 -0.16 4.85
CA THR A 59 1.60 0.60 6.11
C THR A 59 1.66 2.10 5.90
N MET A 60 1.69 2.57 4.65
CA MET A 60 1.73 3.98 4.28
C MET A 60 0.37 4.40 3.73
N GLU A 61 -0.28 5.34 4.39
CA GLU A 61 -1.55 5.92 3.92
C GLU A 61 -1.25 7.13 3.05
N MET A 62 -1.60 7.06 1.76
CA MET A 62 -1.34 8.10 0.77
C MET A 62 -2.46 8.13 -0.27
N THR A 63 -2.75 9.28 -0.85
CA THR A 63 -3.57 9.32 -2.08
C THR A 63 -2.81 8.70 -3.25
N TRP A 64 -3.53 8.26 -4.28
CA TRP A 64 -2.92 7.77 -5.53
C TRP A 64 -1.92 8.79 -6.13
N LYS A 65 -2.27 10.07 -6.06
CA LYS A 65 -1.39 11.16 -6.50
C LYS A 65 -0.12 11.25 -5.67
N GLN A 66 -0.23 11.20 -4.35
CA GLN A 66 0.93 11.23 -3.46
C GLN A 66 1.84 10.01 -3.68
N ALA A 67 1.27 8.82 -3.89
CA ALA A 67 2.02 7.61 -4.22
C ALA A 67 2.78 7.76 -5.55
N ASN A 68 2.12 8.25 -6.60
CA ASN A 68 2.78 8.53 -7.90
C ASN A 68 3.93 9.55 -7.77
N ASP A 69 3.70 10.63 -7.02
CA ASP A 69 4.72 11.66 -6.76
C ASP A 69 5.90 11.07 -5.96
N TRP A 70 5.61 10.23 -4.96
CA TRP A 70 6.63 9.53 -4.17
C TRP A 70 7.50 8.66 -5.08
N VAL A 71 6.91 7.79 -5.89
CA VAL A 71 7.66 6.89 -6.77
C VAL A 71 8.55 7.69 -7.72
N SER A 72 8.01 8.75 -8.32
CA SER A 72 8.76 9.59 -9.26
C SER A 72 9.91 10.37 -8.61
N GLN A 73 9.78 10.73 -7.33
CA GLN A 73 10.87 11.36 -6.58
C GLN A 73 12.01 10.40 -6.24
N HIS A 74 11.73 9.09 -6.17
CA HIS A 74 12.70 8.05 -5.83
C HIS A 74 13.21 7.28 -7.06
N ASP A 75 12.86 7.70 -8.27
CA ASP A 75 13.42 7.15 -9.51
C ASP A 75 14.94 7.39 -9.55
N GLY A 76 15.69 6.37 -9.98
CA GLY A 76 17.15 6.43 -10.13
C GLY A 76 17.95 6.36 -8.82
N GLU A 77 17.31 6.19 -7.67
CA GLU A 77 18.02 6.04 -6.39
C GLU A 77 18.72 4.68 -6.25
N LYS A 78 18.17 3.64 -6.89
CA LYS A 78 18.71 2.28 -6.84
C LYS A 78 19.25 1.87 -8.22
N PRO A 79 20.32 1.05 -8.28
CA PRO A 79 20.73 0.38 -9.50
C PRO A 79 19.72 -0.71 -9.90
N ASP A 80 19.84 -1.21 -11.13
CA ASP A 80 19.14 -2.43 -11.53
C ASP A 80 19.65 -3.64 -10.75
N GLU A 81 18.76 -4.62 -10.60
CA GLU A 81 19.08 -5.90 -10.01
C GLU A 81 19.93 -6.76 -10.96
N ASP A 82 20.94 -7.45 -10.42
CA ASP A 82 21.99 -8.10 -11.20
C ASP A 82 21.58 -9.43 -11.85
N ASN A 83 20.43 -10.00 -11.48
CA ASN A 83 20.00 -11.32 -11.94
C ASN A 83 18.48 -11.43 -12.14
N HIS A 84 18.05 -12.43 -12.90
CA HIS A 84 16.63 -12.65 -13.27
C HIS A 84 15.73 -12.88 -12.04
N VAL A 85 16.22 -13.54 -10.99
CA VAL A 85 15.43 -13.83 -9.79
C VAL A 85 15.07 -12.53 -9.07
N ASP A 86 16.06 -11.68 -8.83
CA ASP A 86 15.84 -10.41 -8.13
C ASP A 86 15.02 -9.43 -8.97
N ARG A 87 15.22 -9.42 -10.31
CA ARG A 87 14.40 -8.63 -11.24
C ARG A 87 12.94 -9.07 -11.25
N LEU A 88 12.68 -10.39 -11.25
CA LEU A 88 11.33 -10.93 -11.20
C LEU A 88 10.67 -10.64 -9.84
N ALA A 89 11.38 -10.85 -8.73
CA ALA A 89 10.86 -10.55 -7.39
C ALA A 89 10.48 -9.06 -7.23
N ARG A 90 11.25 -8.16 -7.84
CA ARG A 90 10.87 -6.74 -7.92
C ARG A 90 9.59 -6.54 -8.72
N LEU A 91 9.49 -7.14 -9.91
CA LEU A 91 8.27 -7.03 -10.72
C LEU A 91 7.05 -7.54 -9.95
N GLU A 92 7.16 -8.69 -9.27
CA GLU A 92 6.09 -9.25 -8.44
C GLU A 92 5.65 -8.28 -7.36
N ALA A 93 6.58 -7.65 -6.64
CA ALA A 93 6.25 -6.64 -5.64
C ALA A 93 5.57 -5.38 -6.25
N ALA A 94 6.01 -4.94 -7.43
CA ALA A 94 5.39 -3.81 -8.13
C ALA A 94 3.98 -4.15 -8.63
N ALA A 95 3.79 -5.36 -9.15
CA ALA A 95 2.52 -5.86 -9.65
C ALA A 95 1.51 -6.04 -8.52
N GLU A 96 1.92 -6.69 -7.41
CA GLU A 96 1.09 -6.88 -6.22
C GLU A 96 0.57 -5.55 -5.66
N GLU A 97 1.42 -4.51 -5.63
CA GLU A 97 1.03 -3.17 -5.16
C GLU A 97 -0.19 -2.64 -5.92
N LEU A 98 -0.22 -2.85 -7.24
CA LEU A 98 -1.30 -2.40 -8.13
C LEU A 98 -2.37 -3.48 -8.40
N GLY A 99 -2.30 -4.63 -7.70
CA GLY A 99 -3.29 -5.70 -7.82
C GLY A 99 -3.17 -6.55 -9.08
N TYR A 100 -1.99 -6.61 -9.69
CA TYR A 100 -1.66 -7.51 -10.78
C TYR A 100 -0.98 -8.79 -10.27
N ASP A 101 -1.27 -9.92 -10.91
CA ASP A 101 -0.51 -11.16 -10.78
C ASP A 101 0.56 -11.25 -11.87
N VAL A 102 1.67 -11.94 -11.59
CA VAL A 102 2.79 -12.14 -12.54
C VAL A 102 2.92 -13.61 -12.92
N ASP A 103 3.08 -13.89 -14.21
CA ASP A 103 3.60 -15.17 -14.72
C ASP A 103 4.99 -14.92 -15.32
N GLY A 104 6.00 -15.27 -14.53
CA GLY A 104 7.41 -15.26 -14.91
C GLY A 104 7.97 -16.65 -15.23
N SER A 105 7.12 -17.65 -15.49
CA SER A 105 7.56 -19.05 -15.70
C SER A 105 8.51 -19.23 -16.90
N LYS A 106 8.57 -18.22 -17.77
CA LYS A 106 9.41 -18.14 -18.98
C LYS A 106 10.39 -16.96 -18.93
N TYR A 107 10.78 -16.55 -17.73
CA TYR A 107 11.76 -15.51 -17.50
C TYR A 107 12.99 -16.09 -16.81
N ASP A 108 14.00 -16.41 -17.62
CA ASP A 108 15.29 -16.95 -17.19
C ASP A 108 16.41 -16.53 -18.16
N GLU A 109 17.56 -17.19 -18.09
CA GLU A 109 18.70 -16.87 -18.96
C GLU A 109 18.46 -17.25 -20.44
N GLN A 110 17.45 -18.07 -20.73
CA GLN A 110 17.13 -18.62 -22.06
C GLN A 110 15.88 -17.99 -22.68
N GLU A 111 14.85 -17.73 -21.88
CA GLU A 111 13.58 -17.12 -22.27
C GLU A 111 13.39 -15.78 -21.56
N SER A 112 12.79 -14.81 -22.26
CA SER A 112 12.50 -13.49 -21.69
C SER A 112 11.05 -13.12 -21.98
N VAL A 113 10.12 -13.85 -21.36
CA VAL A 113 8.68 -13.60 -21.47
C VAL A 113 8.06 -13.47 -20.09
N ILE A 114 7.27 -12.42 -19.93
CA ILE A 114 6.53 -12.13 -18.70
C ILE A 114 5.09 -11.80 -19.08
N ALA A 115 4.13 -12.27 -18.28
CA ALA A 115 2.75 -11.84 -18.40
C ALA A 115 2.22 -11.26 -17.08
N LEU A 116 1.46 -10.16 -17.18
CA LEU A 116 0.71 -9.57 -16.08
C LEU A 116 -0.78 -9.85 -16.25
N TYR A 117 -1.47 -10.15 -15.14
CA TYR A 117 -2.91 -10.41 -15.12
C TYR A 117 -3.63 -9.52 -14.12
N MET A 118 -4.84 -9.09 -14.47
CA MET A 118 -5.74 -8.44 -13.52
C MET A 118 -7.12 -9.10 -13.59
N GLY A 119 -7.60 -9.58 -12.44
CA GLY A 119 -8.94 -10.15 -12.29
C GLY A 119 -9.27 -11.30 -13.26
N GLY A 120 -8.25 -12.02 -13.74
CA GLY A 120 -8.39 -13.17 -14.65
C GLY A 120 -8.86 -12.87 -16.08
N SER A 121 -9.01 -11.60 -16.47
CA SER A 121 -9.58 -11.21 -17.78
C SER A 121 -8.66 -10.33 -18.63
N VAL A 122 -7.79 -9.56 -17.99
CA VAL A 122 -6.80 -8.71 -18.66
C VAL A 122 -5.45 -9.41 -18.62
N ARG A 123 -4.77 -9.50 -19.77
CA ARG A 123 -3.44 -10.11 -19.92
C ARG A 123 -2.54 -9.21 -20.76
N HIS A 124 -1.41 -8.83 -20.19
CA HIS A 124 -0.37 -8.08 -20.89
C HIS A 124 0.90 -8.91 -20.94
N GLU A 125 1.42 -9.17 -22.14
CA GLU A 125 2.66 -9.92 -22.33
C GLU A 125 3.79 -9.00 -22.76
N PHE A 126 4.96 -9.24 -22.20
CA PHE A 126 6.19 -8.51 -22.46
C PHE A 126 7.26 -9.49 -22.88
N TYR A 127 8.03 -9.10 -23.89
CA TYR A 127 9.02 -9.95 -24.56
C TYR A 127 10.40 -9.31 -24.53
N ASP A 128 11.41 -10.12 -24.86
CA ASP A 128 12.82 -9.74 -24.95
C ASP A 128 13.47 -9.37 -23.61
N LYS A 129 14.77 -9.10 -23.64
CA LYS A 129 15.61 -8.86 -22.44
C LYS A 129 15.15 -7.67 -21.58
N GLY A 130 14.33 -6.78 -22.13
CA GLY A 130 13.76 -5.62 -21.44
C GLY A 130 12.34 -5.84 -20.90
N CYS A 131 11.81 -7.07 -20.93
CA CYS A 131 10.42 -7.36 -20.57
C CYS A 131 10.05 -6.91 -19.13
N VAL A 132 10.95 -7.08 -18.15
CA VAL A 132 10.72 -6.59 -16.78
C VAL A 132 10.58 -5.08 -16.74
N ASP A 133 11.50 -4.34 -17.37
CA ASP A 133 11.50 -2.88 -17.35
C ASP A 133 10.27 -2.32 -18.08
N ALA A 134 9.88 -2.97 -19.18
CA ALA A 134 8.67 -2.64 -19.92
C ALA A 134 7.41 -2.90 -19.08
N ALA A 135 7.36 -4.02 -18.35
CA ALA A 135 6.25 -4.35 -17.46
C ALA A 135 6.14 -3.36 -16.28
N ILE A 136 7.27 -2.97 -15.66
CA ILE A 136 7.29 -1.94 -14.61
C ILE A 136 6.85 -0.58 -15.18
N THR A 137 7.30 -0.22 -16.39
CA THR A 137 6.88 1.02 -17.07
C THR A 137 5.38 1.03 -17.35
N PHE A 138 4.81 -0.11 -17.74
CA PHE A 138 3.37 -0.28 -17.89
C PHE A 138 2.65 -0.06 -16.55
N LEU A 139 3.08 -0.72 -15.47
CA LEU A 139 2.52 -0.53 -14.12
C LEU A 139 2.62 0.93 -13.64
N ARG A 140 3.75 1.61 -13.92
CA ARG A 140 3.93 3.05 -13.67
C ARG A 140 2.92 3.91 -14.42
N THR A 141 2.61 3.54 -15.67
CA THR A 141 1.63 4.24 -16.49
C THR A 141 0.21 4.06 -15.94
N GLU A 142 -0.13 2.85 -15.48
CA GLU A 142 -1.42 2.59 -14.81
C GLU A 142 -1.54 3.40 -13.51
N LEU A 143 -0.49 3.42 -12.67
CA LEU A 143 -0.46 4.26 -11.46
C LEU A 143 -0.68 5.74 -11.80
N LEU A 144 0.02 6.26 -12.81
CA LEU A 144 -0.14 7.66 -13.26
C LEU A 144 -1.56 7.93 -13.78
N TYR A 145 -2.11 7.02 -14.58
CA TYR A 145 -3.46 7.13 -15.11
C TYR A 145 -4.50 7.20 -13.99
N VAL A 146 -4.43 6.30 -13.00
CA VAL A 146 -5.35 6.31 -11.87
C VAL A 146 -5.15 7.56 -11.02
N ALA A 147 -3.91 7.93 -10.72
CA ALA A 147 -3.57 9.15 -9.96
C ALA A 147 -4.08 10.45 -10.61
N PHE A 148 -4.27 10.45 -11.93
CA PHE A 148 -4.85 11.60 -12.64
C PHE A 148 -6.39 11.67 -12.51
N HIS A 149 -7.06 10.53 -12.30
CA HIS A 149 -8.53 10.44 -12.28
C HIS A 149 -9.12 10.24 -10.89
N VAL A 150 -8.31 9.80 -9.91
CA VAL A 150 -8.74 9.40 -8.56
C VAL A 150 -7.86 10.12 -7.53
N ASP A 151 -8.49 10.73 -6.53
CA ASP A 151 -7.82 11.41 -5.40
C ASP A 151 -8.13 10.75 -4.05
N ASP A 152 -8.59 9.51 -4.07
CA ASP A 152 -8.90 8.73 -2.87
C ASP A 152 -7.61 8.29 -2.15
N GLU A 153 -7.71 8.14 -0.83
CA GLU A 153 -6.67 7.53 -0.01
C GLU A 153 -6.63 6.01 -0.21
N ALA A 154 -5.43 5.45 -0.18
CA ALA A 154 -5.19 4.01 -0.19
C ALA A 154 -4.02 3.66 0.73
N ASP A 155 -3.98 2.40 1.17
CA ASP A 155 -2.83 1.83 1.85
C ASP A 155 -1.80 1.36 0.83
N TRP A 156 -0.55 1.72 1.04
CA TRP A 156 0.59 1.39 0.19
C TRP A 156 1.69 0.69 0.94
N SER A 157 2.44 -0.17 0.26
CA SER A 157 3.64 -0.77 0.85
C SER A 157 4.92 -0.03 0.47
N PRO A 158 5.86 0.20 1.42
CA PRO A 158 7.15 0.77 1.10
C PRO A 158 7.93 -0.05 0.04
N GLN A 159 7.79 -1.38 0.08
CA GLN A 159 8.47 -2.28 -0.85
C GLN A 159 7.90 -2.17 -2.26
N GLY A 160 6.58 -2.22 -2.41
CA GLY A 160 5.89 -2.12 -3.70
C GLY A 160 6.07 -0.75 -4.36
N LEU A 161 5.96 0.34 -3.58
CA LEU A 161 6.30 1.68 -4.09
C LEU A 161 7.77 1.74 -4.57
N SER A 162 8.71 1.20 -3.78
CA SER A 162 10.13 1.17 -4.18
C SER A 162 10.40 0.28 -5.40
N ALA A 163 9.57 -0.76 -5.62
CA ALA A 163 9.67 -1.66 -6.75
C ALA A 163 9.20 -1.00 -8.05
N LEU A 164 8.20 -0.11 -7.96
CA LEU A 164 7.69 0.70 -9.06
C LEU A 164 8.69 1.77 -9.54
N CYS A 165 9.61 2.23 -8.69
CA CYS A 165 10.62 3.22 -9.09
C CYS A 165 11.47 2.70 -10.26
N LEU A 166 11.72 3.56 -11.26
CA LEU A 166 12.68 3.30 -12.33
C LEU A 166 14.10 3.28 -11.74
N ARG A 167 14.97 2.44 -12.30
CA ARG A 167 16.39 2.41 -11.92
C ARG A 167 17.19 3.37 -12.79
N GLN A 168 18.44 3.61 -12.41
CA GLN A 168 19.32 4.54 -13.11
C GLN A 168 19.41 4.24 -14.61
N GLY A 169 19.14 5.25 -15.44
CA GLY A 169 19.21 5.16 -16.90
C GLY A 169 17.86 5.12 -17.62
N THR A 170 16.77 4.89 -16.89
CA THR A 170 15.41 4.79 -17.45
C THR A 170 14.59 6.01 -17.03
N LYS A 171 14.01 6.75 -17.99
CA LYS A 171 13.07 7.86 -17.74
C LYS A 171 11.78 7.63 -18.52
N ILE A 172 10.65 7.95 -17.90
CA ILE A 172 9.33 8.06 -18.55
C ILE A 172 9.17 9.49 -19.05
#